data_AF-A0AAD5M4E1-F1
#
_entry.id   AF-A0AAD5M4E1-F1
#
_cell.length_a   1.000
_cell.length_b   1.000
_cell.length_c   1.000
_cell.angle_alpha   90.00
_cell.angle_beta   90.00
_cell.angle_gamma   90.00
#
_symmetry.space_group_name_H-M   'P 1'
#
loop_
_entity.id
_entity.type
_entity.pdbx_description
1 polymer ?
#
loop_
_entity_poly.entity_id
_entity_poly.type
_entity_poly.pdbx_seq_one_letter_code
_entity_poly.pdbx_strand_id
1 'polypeptide(L)'
;MSILAKIVRHPTGPFMISLLTTISTALGCGVMPPGQATTRTFTVTGFTLPVAMAYAGKPEVSTKVHGIAANEVFDVLERQGRSAFLPDAVISTILGQLNVTIAYRPLGCNMAVSPDETLMMRDSPSCVIVSNTVTGICTANNKKCSEVDPANVMLMPVPSTALTIGGTLSTTNIIMANWSRTMWQSVVNRAVRMLASRPFGQHFFAASAVVSGN
;
A
#
# COMPACT_ATOMS: atom_id res chain seq x y z
N MET A 1 42.74 21.46 -37.74
CA MET A 1 41.54 20.61 -37.61
C MET A 1 41.14 20.59 -36.15
N SER A 2 40.08 21.32 -35.82
CA SER A 2 39.58 21.55 -34.47
C SER A 2 38.14 21.05 -34.45
N ILE A 3 37.79 20.12 -33.54
CA ILE A 3 36.41 19.69 -33.33
C ILE A 3 36.10 19.90 -31.85
N LEU A 4 35.34 20.96 -31.60
CA LEU A 4 34.71 21.29 -30.33
C LEU A 4 33.79 20.15 -29.88
N ALA A 5 33.99 19.67 -28.65
CA ALA A 5 33.01 18.88 -27.93
C ALA A 5 31.82 19.75 -27.53
N LYS A 6 30.64 19.39 -28.04
CA LYS A 6 29.36 20.06 -27.77
C LYS A 6 28.81 19.56 -26.44
N ILE A 7 28.94 20.38 -25.39
CA ILE A 7 28.31 20.16 -24.08
C ILE A 7 26.80 20.32 -24.26
N VAL A 8 26.06 19.21 -24.22
CA VAL A 8 24.59 19.22 -24.17
C VAL A 8 24.16 19.53 -22.75
N ARG A 9 23.77 20.79 -22.51
CA ARG A 9 23.04 21.21 -21.30
C ARG A 9 21.66 20.56 -21.32
N HIS A 10 21.41 19.64 -20.40
CA HIS A 10 20.05 19.23 -20.06
C HIS A 10 19.38 20.31 -19.20
N PRO A 11 18.12 20.68 -19.46
CA PRO A 11 17.40 21.64 -18.64
C PRO A 11 17.05 20.98 -17.30
N THR A 12 17.68 21.46 -16.24
CA THR A 12 17.20 21.34 -14.86
C THR A 12 15.88 22.09 -14.75
N GLY A 13 14.78 21.40 -15.02
CA GLY A 13 13.45 21.88 -14.71
C GLY A 13 13.28 21.96 -13.19
N PRO A 14 12.85 23.11 -12.62
CA PRO A 14 12.50 23.17 -11.22
C PRO A 14 11.28 22.27 -10.98
N PHE A 15 11.48 21.15 -10.30
CA PHE A 15 10.38 20.40 -9.73
C PHE A 15 9.61 21.34 -8.79
N MET A 16 8.35 21.59 -9.15
CA MET A 16 7.32 22.25 -8.36
C MET A 16 7.17 21.60 -6.99
N ILE A 17 8.03 21.98 -6.04
CA ILE A 17 7.86 21.78 -4.59
C ILE A 17 7.63 23.17 -3.99
N SER A 18 6.54 23.82 -4.39
CA SER A 18 6.15 25.11 -3.84
C SER A 18 4.62 25.19 -3.81
N LEU A 19 3.99 24.45 -2.89
CA LEU A 19 2.56 24.61 -2.65
C LEU A 19 2.13 24.45 -1.17
N LEU A 20 3.02 24.57 -0.18
CA LEU A 20 2.65 24.33 1.24
C LEU A 20 3.34 25.24 2.27
N THR A 21 3.78 26.46 1.94
CA THR A 21 4.50 27.33 2.90
C THR A 21 3.65 28.42 3.58
N THR A 22 2.34 28.23 3.70
CA THR A 22 1.46 29.11 4.49
C THR A 22 0.54 28.31 5.42
N ILE A 23 1.09 27.41 6.23
CA ILE A 23 0.37 26.86 7.37
C ILE A 23 0.78 27.66 8.60
N SER A 24 -0.12 28.55 9.05
CA SER A 24 0.01 29.30 10.30
C SER A 24 0.27 28.32 11.45
N THR A 25 1.47 28.41 12.02
CA THR A 25 1.97 27.55 13.11
C THR A 25 1.13 27.62 14.40
N ALA A 26 0.24 28.62 14.53
CA ALA A 26 -0.62 28.80 15.69
C ALA A 26 -1.81 27.82 15.78
N LEU A 27 -2.19 27.14 14.68
CA LEU A 27 -3.32 26.19 14.67
C LEU A 27 -2.90 24.71 14.77
N GLY A 28 -1.59 24.44 14.87
CA GLY A 28 -1.00 23.08 14.80
C GLY A 28 -1.43 22.10 15.88
N CYS A 29 -1.83 22.60 17.05
CA CYS A 29 -2.11 21.79 18.24
C CYS A 29 -3.61 21.73 18.62
N GLY A 30 -4.49 22.34 17.81
CA GLY A 30 -5.93 22.32 18.08
C GLY A 30 -6.50 20.91 17.89
N VAL A 31 -6.86 20.26 19.00
CA VAL A 31 -7.63 19.00 18.98
C VAL A 31 -9.09 19.36 18.73
N MET A 32 -9.73 18.71 17.76
CA MET A 32 -11.17 18.86 17.57
C MET A 32 -11.94 18.28 18.77
N PRO A 33 -13.09 18.88 19.15
CA PRO A 33 -13.97 18.30 20.17
C PRO A 33 -14.28 16.81 19.92
N PRO A 34 -14.46 16.01 20.98
CA PRO A 34 -14.85 14.61 20.83
C PRO A 34 -16.08 14.46 19.93
N GLY A 35 -16.02 13.55 18.97
CA GLY A 35 -17.09 13.31 17.98
C GLY A 35 -16.95 14.10 16.66
N GLN A 36 -15.95 14.98 16.53
CA GLN A 36 -15.68 15.71 15.28
C GLN A 36 -14.50 15.13 14.46
N ALA A 37 -14.13 13.87 14.69
CA ALA A 37 -13.06 13.25 13.93
C ALA A 37 -13.42 13.18 12.43
N THR A 38 -12.53 13.67 11.58
CA THR A 38 -12.72 13.58 10.13
C THR A 38 -12.15 12.26 9.66
N THR A 39 -12.95 11.50 8.90
CA THR A 39 -12.55 10.18 8.42
C THR A 39 -12.55 10.14 6.89
N ARG A 40 -11.45 9.65 6.31
CA ARG A 40 -11.28 9.44 4.87
C ARG A 40 -11.10 7.97 4.59
N THR A 41 -11.70 7.47 3.53
CA THR A 41 -11.48 6.11 3.06
C THR A 41 -10.43 6.11 1.96
N PHE A 42 -9.64 5.05 1.89
CA PHE A 42 -8.74 4.83 0.77
C PHE A 42 -8.78 3.37 0.32
N THR A 43 -8.43 3.16 -0.94
CA THR A 43 -8.27 1.85 -1.55
C THR A 43 -6.94 1.80 -2.30
N VAL A 44 -6.22 0.70 -2.17
CA VAL A 44 -4.99 0.39 -2.92
C VAL A 44 -5.25 -0.83 -3.79
N THR A 45 -4.95 -0.72 -5.08
CA THR A 45 -5.12 -1.78 -6.09
C THR A 45 -3.91 -1.83 -7.01
N GLY A 46 -3.86 -2.82 -7.92
CA GLY A 46 -2.79 -2.93 -8.93
C GLY A 46 -1.49 -3.57 -8.43
N PHE A 47 -1.50 -4.17 -7.23
CA PHE A 47 -0.40 -4.99 -6.74
C PHE A 47 -0.60 -6.47 -7.10
N THR A 48 0.48 -7.23 -7.20
CA THR A 48 0.44 -8.69 -7.26
C THR A 48 0.43 -9.26 -5.84
N LEU A 49 -0.23 -10.39 -5.58
CA LEU A 49 -0.35 -10.93 -4.21
C LEU A 49 0.97 -11.61 -3.75
N PRO A 50 1.74 -11.04 -2.81
CA PRO A 50 2.87 -11.74 -2.23
C PRO A 50 2.38 -12.91 -1.37
N VAL A 51 3.18 -13.98 -1.33
CA VAL A 51 2.95 -15.16 -0.49
C VAL A 51 2.67 -14.79 0.96
N ALA A 52 3.41 -13.82 1.50
CA ALA A 52 3.23 -13.35 2.88
C ALA A 52 1.84 -12.73 3.17
N MET A 53 1.09 -12.28 2.16
CA MET A 53 -0.26 -11.73 2.30
C MET A 53 -1.36 -12.76 1.99
N ALA A 54 -0.99 -13.93 1.46
CA ALA A 54 -1.92 -14.92 0.95
C ALA A 54 -2.40 -15.97 1.96
N TYR A 55 -1.91 -15.95 3.21
CA TYR A 55 -2.29 -16.93 4.23
C TYR A 55 -3.22 -16.34 5.28
N ALA A 56 -4.49 -16.74 5.25
CA ALA A 56 -5.49 -16.36 6.25
C ALA A 56 -5.30 -17.09 7.61
N GLY A 57 -4.54 -18.18 7.66
CA GLY A 57 -4.40 -19.02 8.86
C GLY A 57 -3.49 -18.47 9.97
N LYS A 58 -2.83 -17.33 9.74
CA LYS A 58 -1.96 -16.70 10.74
C LYS A 58 -2.45 -15.27 11.03
N PRO A 59 -2.97 -14.97 12.24
CA PRO A 59 -3.37 -13.61 12.61
C PRO A 59 -2.22 -12.59 12.49
N GLU A 60 -0.98 -13.09 12.48
CA GLU A 60 0.25 -12.34 12.19
C GLU A 60 0.26 -11.68 10.80
N VAL A 61 -0.46 -12.22 9.80
CA VAL A 61 -0.44 -11.66 8.44
C VAL A 61 -1.24 -10.36 8.37
N SER A 62 -2.46 -10.35 8.92
CA SER A 62 -3.30 -9.15 8.94
C SER A 62 -2.65 -8.03 9.76
N THR A 63 -2.08 -8.38 10.92
CA THR A 63 -1.36 -7.42 11.78
C THR A 63 -0.07 -6.91 11.15
N LYS A 64 0.67 -7.76 10.41
CA LYS A 64 1.87 -7.35 9.69
C LYS A 64 1.54 -6.43 8.51
N VAL A 65 0.53 -6.74 7.70
CA VAL A 65 0.06 -5.87 6.60
C VAL A 65 -0.44 -4.54 7.17
N HIS A 66 -1.18 -4.58 8.27
CA HIS A 66 -1.64 -3.39 8.97
C HIS A 66 -0.47 -2.52 9.43
N GLY A 67 0.50 -3.11 10.13
CA GLY A 67 1.68 -2.40 10.61
C GLY A 67 2.51 -1.79 9.48
N ILE A 68 2.74 -2.56 8.40
CA ILE A 68 3.49 -2.05 7.25
C ILE A 68 2.77 -0.85 6.62
N ALA A 69 1.49 -0.98 6.28
CA ALA A 69 0.75 0.09 5.61
C ALA A 69 0.58 1.34 6.49
N ALA A 70 0.29 1.16 7.79
CA ALA A 70 0.20 2.27 8.73
C ALA A 70 1.55 2.99 8.89
N ASN A 71 2.64 2.24 9.06
CA ASN A 71 3.98 2.81 9.22
C ASN A 71 4.41 3.62 8.00
N GLU A 72 4.12 3.17 6.78
CA GLU A 72 4.47 3.98 5.60
C GLU A 72 3.69 5.30 5.54
N VAL A 73 2.43 5.32 6.00
CA VAL A 73 1.65 6.56 6.08
C VAL A 73 2.27 7.51 7.11
N PHE A 74 2.64 7.00 8.29
CA PHE A 74 3.32 7.78 9.32
C PHE A 74 4.68 8.31 8.84
N ASP A 75 5.51 7.48 8.21
CA ASP A 75 6.82 7.87 7.66
C ASP A 75 6.69 9.00 6.62
N VAL A 76 5.67 8.92 5.76
CA VAL A 76 5.41 9.97 4.76
C VAL A 76 5.03 11.28 5.42
N LEU A 77 4.15 11.24 6.43
CA LEU A 77 3.70 12.42 7.15
C LEU A 77 4.81 13.04 7.99
N GLU A 78 5.66 12.23 8.63
CA GLU A 78 6.84 12.71 9.35
C GLU A 78 7.79 13.45 8.41
N ARG A 79 8.11 12.86 7.25
CA ARG A 79 8.96 13.50 6.23
C ARG A 79 8.35 14.78 5.70
N GLN A 80 7.04 14.82 5.50
CA GLN A 80 6.34 16.04 5.09
C GLN A 80 6.42 17.12 6.17
N GLY A 81 6.15 16.76 7.43
CA GLY A 81 6.25 17.68 8.56
C GLY A 81 7.65 18.28 8.71
N ARG A 82 8.69 17.44 8.61
CA ARG A 82 10.09 17.91 8.62
C ARG A 82 10.42 18.81 7.43
N SER A 83 9.94 18.47 6.23
CA SER A 83 10.14 19.32 5.04
C SER A 83 9.43 20.68 5.14
N ALA A 84 8.41 20.78 5.99
CA ALA A 84 7.71 22.01 6.32
C ALA A 84 8.32 22.73 7.54
N PHE A 85 9.49 22.30 8.02
CA PHE A 85 10.19 22.86 9.19
C PHE A 85 9.38 22.81 10.49
N LEU A 86 8.49 21.82 10.63
CA LEU A 86 7.79 21.61 11.90
C LEU A 86 8.75 21.00 12.93
N PRO A 87 8.72 21.44 14.20
CA PRO A 87 9.46 20.78 15.28
C PRO A 87 9.01 19.33 15.46
N ASP A 88 9.93 18.42 15.79
CA ASP A 88 9.61 16.99 15.97
C ASP A 88 8.49 16.74 17.00
N ALA A 89 8.42 17.55 18.07
CA ALA A 89 7.35 17.47 19.07
C ALA A 89 5.95 17.76 18.46
N VAL A 90 5.87 18.69 17.51
CA VAL A 90 4.62 19.03 16.81
C VAL A 90 4.26 17.90 15.85
N ILE A 91 5.24 17.37 15.11
CA ILE A 91 5.03 16.22 14.23
C ILE A 91 4.49 15.03 15.03
N SER A 92 5.14 14.66 16.12
CA SER A 92 4.71 13.56 17.00
C SER A 92 3.30 13.77 17.53
N THR A 93 2.93 15.00 17.88
CA THR A 93 1.57 15.34 18.36
C THR A 93 0.53 15.16 17.26
N ILE A 94 0.82 15.63 16.04
CA ILE A 94 -0.06 15.48 14.88
C ILE A 94 -0.23 14.00 14.52
N LEU A 95 0.86 13.23 14.48
CA LEU A 95 0.80 11.80 14.20
C LEU A 95 0.03 11.03 15.28
N GLY A 96 0.15 11.43 16.55
CA GLY A 96 -0.63 10.86 17.66
C GLY A 96 -2.15 11.11 17.57
N GLN A 97 -2.57 12.08 16.75
CA GLN A 97 -3.98 12.38 16.49
C GLN A 97 -4.53 11.70 15.23
N LEU A 98 -3.70 10.93 14.51
CA LEU A 98 -4.08 10.16 13.34
C LEU A 98 -4.25 8.68 13.70
N ASN A 99 -5.40 8.12 13.31
CA ASN A 99 -5.68 6.70 13.40
C ASN A 99 -5.80 6.12 11.98
N VAL A 100 -5.05 5.06 11.70
CA VAL A 100 -5.07 4.36 10.41
C VAL A 100 -5.64 2.97 10.63
N THR A 101 -6.78 2.67 10.01
CA THR A 101 -7.36 1.32 10.03
C THR A 101 -7.23 0.68 8.66
N ILE A 102 -6.66 -0.53 8.61
CA ILE A 102 -6.52 -1.29 7.35
C ILE A 102 -7.60 -2.38 7.30
N ALA A 103 -8.34 -2.39 6.20
CA ALA A 103 -9.30 -3.43 5.86
C ALA A 103 -8.71 -4.28 4.72
N TYR A 104 -8.08 -5.39 5.09
CA TYR A 104 -7.52 -6.36 4.14
C TYR A 104 -8.07 -7.75 4.42
N ARG A 105 -8.53 -8.43 3.37
CA ARG A 105 -9.00 -9.82 3.45
C ARG A 105 -7.95 -10.74 2.82
N PRO A 106 -7.13 -11.44 3.62
CA PRO A 106 -6.11 -12.33 3.08
C PRO A 106 -6.77 -13.47 2.32
N LEU A 107 -6.01 -14.01 1.37
CA LEU A 107 -6.43 -15.19 0.63
C LEU A 107 -6.48 -16.40 1.60
N GLY A 108 -7.50 -17.24 1.46
CA GLY A 108 -7.72 -18.39 2.35
C GLY A 108 -6.85 -19.59 2.03
N CYS A 109 -5.60 -19.39 1.60
CA CYS A 109 -4.76 -20.49 1.17
C CYS A 109 -4.20 -21.24 2.38
N ASN A 110 -4.40 -22.56 2.39
CA ASN A 110 -3.89 -23.43 3.44
C ASN A 110 -2.43 -23.83 3.18
N MET A 111 -1.97 -23.76 1.92
CA MET A 111 -0.65 -24.22 1.52
C MET A 111 -0.15 -23.52 0.24
N ALA A 112 1.18 -23.37 0.22
CA ALA A 112 1.99 -23.02 -0.95
C ALA A 112 2.22 -24.28 -1.80
N VAL A 113 2.05 -24.20 -3.11
CA VAL A 113 2.56 -25.23 -4.02
C VAL A 113 3.32 -24.58 -5.16
N SER A 114 4.50 -25.13 -5.47
CA SER A 114 5.28 -24.74 -6.64
C SER A 114 4.58 -25.26 -7.92
N PRO A 115 4.62 -24.56 -9.06
CA PRO A 115 4.00 -25.01 -10.31
C PRO A 115 4.48 -26.38 -10.81
N ASP A 116 5.66 -26.80 -10.36
CA ASP A 116 6.31 -28.05 -10.77
C ASP A 116 6.01 -29.22 -9.81
N GLU A 117 5.35 -28.96 -8.68
CA GLU A 117 4.93 -30.00 -7.75
C GLU A 117 3.56 -30.55 -8.14
N THR A 118 3.45 -31.88 -8.16
CA THR A 118 2.18 -32.57 -8.44
C THR A 118 1.17 -32.24 -7.35
N LEU A 119 0.13 -31.50 -7.73
CA LEU A 119 -1.01 -31.16 -6.86
C LEU A 119 -1.84 -32.43 -6.62
N MET A 120 -1.42 -33.25 -5.65
CA MET A 120 -2.26 -34.34 -5.16
C MET A 120 -3.56 -33.74 -4.63
N MET A 121 -4.69 -34.21 -5.18
CA MET A 121 -6.06 -33.81 -4.83
C MET A 121 -6.19 -33.65 -3.31
N ARG A 122 -6.37 -32.42 -2.85
CA ARG A 122 -6.64 -32.10 -1.45
C ARG A 122 -7.96 -31.35 -1.35
N ASP A 123 -8.65 -31.58 -0.25
CA ASP A 123 -9.97 -30.98 0.04
C ASP A 123 -9.91 -29.45 0.31
N SER A 124 -8.71 -28.85 0.31
CA SER A 124 -8.48 -27.44 0.63
C SER A 124 -7.98 -26.63 -0.57
N PRO A 125 -8.39 -25.35 -0.70
CA PRO A 125 -7.83 -24.45 -1.71
C PRO A 125 -6.32 -24.28 -1.51
N SER A 126 -5.57 -24.54 -2.59
CA SER A 126 -4.11 -24.41 -2.64
C SER A 126 -3.73 -23.19 -3.48
N CYS A 127 -2.77 -22.41 -3.01
CA CYS A 127 -2.22 -21.30 -3.78
C CYS A 127 -1.05 -21.78 -4.64
N VAL A 128 -1.06 -21.42 -5.92
CA VAL A 128 0.10 -21.65 -6.81
C VAL A 128 1.02 -20.45 -6.73
N ILE A 129 2.30 -20.72 -6.48
CA ILE A 129 3.30 -19.70 -6.19
C ILE A 129 4.42 -19.74 -7.22
N VAL A 130 4.60 -18.65 -7.95
CA VAL A 130 5.75 -18.44 -8.83
C VAL A 130 6.57 -17.30 -8.25
N SER A 131 7.86 -17.56 -7.96
CA SER A 131 8.79 -16.51 -7.54
C SER A 131 8.26 -15.64 -6.38
N ASN A 132 7.74 -16.29 -5.33
CA ASN A 132 7.15 -15.63 -4.14
C ASN A 132 5.86 -14.80 -4.42
N THR A 133 5.21 -15.01 -5.57
CA THR A 133 3.94 -14.40 -5.94
C THR A 133 2.87 -15.45 -6.09
N VAL A 134 1.68 -15.23 -5.53
CA VAL A 134 0.52 -16.06 -5.82
C VAL A 134 0.01 -15.72 -7.22
N THR A 135 0.09 -16.67 -8.14
CA THR A 135 -0.33 -16.51 -9.53
C THR A 135 -1.73 -17.07 -9.79
N GLY A 136 -2.21 -17.97 -8.94
CA GLY A 136 -3.53 -18.55 -9.08
C GLY A 136 -3.94 -19.42 -7.91
N ILE A 137 -5.19 -19.88 -7.97
CA ILE A 137 -5.81 -20.72 -6.95
C ILE A 137 -6.22 -22.04 -7.59
N CYS A 138 -5.89 -23.10 -6.89
CA CYS A 138 -6.39 -24.42 -7.16
C CYS A 138 -7.42 -24.85 -6.10
N THR A 139 -8.55 -25.41 -6.52
CA THR A 139 -9.57 -26.00 -5.65
C THR A 139 -9.85 -27.45 -6.04
N ALA A 140 -10.30 -28.26 -5.08
CA ALA A 140 -10.67 -29.67 -5.28
C ALA A 140 -11.69 -29.88 -6.42
N ASN A 141 -12.55 -28.89 -6.66
CA ASN A 141 -13.56 -28.92 -7.71
C ASN A 141 -12.96 -28.73 -9.12
N ASN A 142 -11.71 -28.27 -9.21
CA ASN A 142 -11.03 -28.00 -10.46
C ASN A 142 -10.05 -29.14 -10.77
N LYS A 143 -10.57 -30.22 -11.38
CA LYS A 143 -9.80 -31.44 -11.74
C LYS A 143 -8.57 -31.14 -12.63
N LYS A 144 -8.55 -30.00 -13.31
CA LYS A 144 -7.45 -29.55 -14.17
C LYS A 144 -6.22 -29.06 -13.41
N CYS A 145 -6.32 -28.84 -12.11
CA CYS A 145 -5.15 -28.60 -11.28
C CYS A 145 -4.24 -29.82 -11.12
N SER A 146 -4.81 -31.01 -11.23
CA SER A 146 -4.10 -32.27 -10.99
C SER A 146 -3.47 -32.84 -12.26
N GLU A 147 -3.60 -32.14 -13.40
CA GLU A 147 -2.93 -32.54 -14.64
C GLU A 147 -1.47 -32.08 -14.61
N VAL A 148 -0.57 -33.03 -14.90
CA VAL A 148 0.90 -32.95 -14.76
C VAL A 148 1.56 -32.01 -15.78
N ASP A 149 0.77 -31.35 -16.62
CA ASP A 149 1.28 -30.44 -17.65
C ASP A 149 1.19 -28.98 -17.17
N PRO A 150 2.30 -28.37 -16.70
CA PRO A 150 2.32 -26.98 -16.23
C PRO A 150 1.91 -25.98 -17.31
N ALA A 151 1.90 -26.35 -18.60
CA ALA A 151 1.42 -25.51 -19.69
C ALA A 151 -0.11 -25.49 -19.84
N ASN A 152 -0.83 -26.48 -19.29
CA ASN A 152 -2.28 -26.65 -19.46
C ASN A 152 -3.09 -26.57 -18.15
N VAL A 153 -2.44 -26.29 -17.02
CA VAL A 153 -3.15 -26.11 -15.74
C VAL A 153 -4.06 -24.88 -15.80
N MET A 154 -5.38 -25.10 -15.82
CA MET A 154 -6.37 -24.02 -15.67
C MET A 154 -6.47 -23.59 -14.20
N LEU A 155 -5.63 -22.64 -13.79
CA LEU A 155 -5.72 -22.00 -12.49
C LEU A 155 -6.88 -21.02 -12.45
N MET A 156 -7.58 -20.97 -11.30
CA MET A 156 -8.52 -19.89 -11.08
C MET A 156 -7.76 -18.60 -10.80
N PRO A 157 -8.21 -17.45 -11.33
CA PRO A 157 -7.57 -16.18 -11.05
C PRO A 157 -7.69 -15.83 -9.56
N VAL A 158 -6.70 -15.10 -9.05
CA VAL A 158 -6.74 -14.54 -7.70
C VAL A 158 -7.91 -13.54 -7.62
N PRO A 159 -8.82 -13.66 -6.65
CA PRO A 159 -9.97 -12.76 -6.55
C PRO A 159 -9.50 -11.33 -6.28
N SER A 160 -10.17 -10.36 -6.90
CA SER A 160 -9.84 -8.93 -6.74
C SER A 160 -9.89 -8.45 -5.28
N THR A 161 -10.67 -9.12 -4.43
CA THR A 161 -10.74 -8.84 -2.99
C THR A 161 -9.41 -9.11 -2.26
N ALA A 162 -8.59 -10.05 -2.73
CA ALA A 162 -7.25 -10.31 -2.21
C ALA A 162 -6.18 -9.39 -2.83
N LEU A 163 -6.52 -8.71 -3.93
CA LEU A 163 -5.70 -7.73 -4.67
C LEU A 163 -6.14 -6.28 -4.40
N THR A 164 -6.92 -6.08 -3.33
CA THR A 164 -7.40 -4.77 -2.89
C THR A 164 -7.13 -4.62 -1.41
N ILE A 165 -6.48 -3.52 -1.02
CA ILE A 165 -6.32 -3.12 0.38
C ILE A 165 -7.22 -1.90 0.58
N GLY A 166 -8.24 -2.02 1.43
CA GLY A 166 -9.03 -0.88 1.89
C GLY A 166 -8.47 -0.32 3.19
N GLY A 167 -8.87 0.89 3.54
CA GLY A 167 -8.61 1.43 4.86
C GLY A 167 -9.31 2.76 5.13
N THR A 168 -9.23 3.20 6.37
CA THR A 168 -9.67 4.51 6.83
C THR A 168 -8.52 5.26 7.49
N LEU A 169 -8.49 6.56 7.24
CA LEU A 169 -7.64 7.53 7.92
C LEU A 169 -8.58 8.43 8.72
N SER A 170 -8.50 8.37 10.04
CA SER A 170 -9.29 9.22 10.93
C SER A 170 -8.37 10.16 11.68
N THR A 171 -8.69 11.45 11.73
CA THR A 171 -7.89 12.43 12.44
C THR A 171 -8.75 13.34 13.31
N THR A 172 -8.22 13.67 14.49
CA THR A 172 -8.76 14.71 15.37
C THR A 172 -8.00 16.03 15.25
N ASN A 173 -6.95 16.08 14.43
CA ASN A 173 -6.18 17.29 14.20
C ASN A 173 -6.92 18.24 13.25
N ILE A 174 -7.13 19.49 13.66
CA ILE A 174 -7.89 20.46 12.88
C ILE A 174 -7.24 20.82 11.53
N ILE A 175 -5.90 20.77 11.43
CA ILE A 175 -5.21 21.05 10.18
C ILE A 175 -5.43 19.91 9.19
N MET A 176 -5.18 18.68 9.62
CA MET A 176 -5.35 17.49 8.77
C MET A 176 -6.82 17.26 8.38
N ALA A 177 -7.75 17.59 9.27
CA ALA A 177 -9.18 17.50 9.00
C ALA A 177 -9.60 18.36 7.80
N ASN A 178 -8.99 19.54 7.67
CA ASN A 178 -9.24 20.49 6.60
C ASN A 178 -8.41 20.23 5.32
N TRP A 179 -7.59 19.19 5.29
CA TRP A 179 -6.85 18.84 4.09
C TRP A 179 -7.78 18.43 2.96
N SER A 180 -7.50 18.96 1.77
CA SER A 180 -8.23 18.58 0.57
C SER A 180 -8.01 17.09 0.25
N ARG A 181 -8.93 16.52 -0.54
CA ARG A 181 -8.76 15.17 -1.11
C ARG A 181 -7.42 15.02 -1.85
N THR A 182 -6.95 16.06 -2.54
CA THR A 182 -5.67 16.03 -3.27
C THR A 182 -4.46 15.95 -2.35
N MET A 183 -4.49 16.60 -1.17
CA MET A 183 -3.45 16.46 -0.16
C MET A 183 -3.41 15.04 0.40
N TRP A 184 -4.56 14.50 0.81
CA TRP A 184 -4.67 13.11 1.25
C TRP A 184 -4.22 12.12 0.19
N GLN A 185 -4.64 12.33 -1.07
CA GLN A 185 -4.22 11.51 -2.20
C GLN A 185 -2.70 11.52 -2.39
N SER A 186 -2.04 12.67 -2.20
CA SER A 186 -0.58 12.78 -2.27
C SER A 186 0.10 11.94 -1.18
N VAL A 187 -0.42 11.96 0.05
CA VAL A 187 0.10 11.15 1.17
C VAL A 187 -0.04 9.66 0.87
N VAL A 188 -1.24 9.20 0.51
CA VAL A 188 -1.46 7.76 0.27
C VAL A 188 -0.67 7.28 -0.95
N ASN A 189 -0.55 8.08 -2.01
CA ASN A 189 0.30 7.74 -3.17
C ASN A 189 1.77 7.59 -2.79
N ARG A 190 2.29 8.45 -1.90
CA ARG A 190 3.67 8.33 -1.39
C ARG A 190 3.82 7.08 -0.52
N ALA A 191 2.82 6.76 0.31
CA ALA A 191 2.85 5.54 1.12
C ALA A 191 2.90 4.29 0.23
N VAL A 192 2.10 4.23 -0.85
CA VAL A 192 2.17 3.13 -1.83
C VAL A 192 3.54 3.03 -2.51
N ARG A 193 4.14 4.16 -2.89
CA ARG A 193 5.52 4.16 -3.44
C ARG A 193 6.56 3.68 -2.45
N MET A 194 6.37 3.94 -1.16
CA MET A 194 7.24 3.42 -0.10
C MET A 194 7.07 1.91 0.07
N LEU A 195 5.85 1.38 -0.04
CA LEU A 195 5.62 -0.08 -0.11
C LEU A 195 6.36 -0.70 -1.31
N ALA A 196 6.36 0.00 -2.45
CA ALA A 196 7.05 -0.41 -3.67
C ALA A 196 8.59 -0.33 -3.57
N SER A 197 9.18 0.31 -2.56
CA SER A 197 10.64 0.39 -2.37
C SER A 197 11.19 -0.51 -1.26
N ARG A 198 10.33 -1.20 -0.51
CA ARG A 198 10.68 -2.06 0.62
C ARG A 198 10.57 -3.56 0.24
N PRO A 199 10.48 -4.57 1.15
CA PRO A 199 10.62 -5.98 0.77
C PRO A 199 9.46 -6.51 -0.09
N PHE A 200 8.41 -5.70 -0.27
CA PHE A 200 7.29 -5.99 -1.18
C PHE A 200 7.43 -5.28 -2.53
N GLY A 201 8.59 -4.70 -2.83
CA GLY A 201 8.74 -3.76 -3.94
C GLY A 201 8.29 -4.29 -5.30
N GLN A 202 8.71 -5.52 -5.62
CA GLN A 202 8.30 -6.20 -6.85
C GLN A 202 6.77 -6.41 -6.95
N HIS A 203 6.08 -6.48 -5.82
CA HIS A 203 4.64 -6.74 -5.78
C HIS A 203 3.81 -5.47 -5.86
N PHE A 204 4.33 -4.33 -5.39
CA PHE A 204 3.62 -3.05 -5.34
C PHE A 204 4.07 -2.05 -6.41
N PHE A 205 4.97 -2.43 -7.34
CA PHE A 205 5.50 -1.52 -8.36
C PHE A 205 4.41 -0.84 -9.21
N ALA A 206 3.36 -1.59 -9.60
CA ALA A 206 2.23 -1.08 -10.36
C ALA A 206 1.05 -0.64 -9.49
N ALA A 207 1.21 -0.68 -8.15
CA ALA A 207 0.14 -0.37 -7.24
C ALA A 207 -0.21 1.12 -7.26
N SER A 208 -1.49 1.43 -7.10
CA SER A 208 -1.99 2.78 -7.01
C SER A 208 -3.04 2.88 -5.91
N ALA A 209 -3.19 4.08 -5.35
CA ALA A 209 -4.20 4.35 -4.35
C ALA A 209 -5.24 5.35 -4.84
N VAL A 210 -6.45 5.24 -4.31
CA VAL A 210 -7.52 6.23 -4.47
C VAL A 210 -8.08 6.58 -3.11
N VAL A 211 -8.12 7.87 -2.79
CA VAL A 211 -8.83 8.40 -1.62
C VAL A 211 -10.26 8.72 -2.02
N SER A 212 -11.22 8.30 -1.20
CA SER A 212 -12.65 8.56 -1.34
C SER A 212 -13.22 9.18 -0.06
N GLY A 213 -14.35 9.89 -0.18
CA GLY A 213 -15.00 10.60 0.93
C GLY A 213 -14.79 12.12 0.89
N ASN A 214 -15.80 12.86 1.36
CA ASN A 214 -15.84 14.33 1.45
C ASN A 214 -15.38 14.87 2.80
#